data_AF-A0A4Q2ZVQ7-F1
#
_entry.id   AF-A0A4Q2ZVQ7-F1
#
_cell.length_a   1.000
_cell.length_b   1.000
_cell.length_c   1.000
_cell.angle_alpha   90.00
_cell.angle_beta   90.00
_cell.angle_gamma   90.00
#
_symmetry.space_group_name_H-M   'P 1'
#
loop_
_entity.id
_entity.type
_entity.pdbx_description
1 polymer ?
#
loop_
_entity_poly.entity_id
_entity_poly.type
_entity_poly.pdbx_seq_one_letter_code
_entity_poly.pdbx_strand_id
1 'polypeptide(L)' 'MKKLLLVLAVLMSFAAGAYAQGCAMCTKTAAGLEEKSAKGLNNGIIYLATLPLAIIGTVGFIWWKSNKAQE' A
#
# COMPACT_ATOMS: atom_id res chain seq x y z
N MET A 1 -0.55 -9.97 -20.33
CA MET A 1 -0.99 -10.97 -19.33
C MET A 1 0.16 -11.52 -18.50
N LYS A 2 1.10 -12.30 -19.06
CA LYS A 2 2.20 -12.94 -18.29
C LYS A 2 3.08 -11.95 -17.51
N LYS A 3 3.46 -10.81 -18.11
CA LYS A 3 4.25 -9.76 -17.44
C LYS A 3 3.48 -9.05 -16.31
N LEU A 4 2.16 -8.88 -16.45
CA LEU A 4 1.30 -8.28 -15.43
C LEU A 4 1.14 -9.21 -14.23
N LEU A 5 0.95 -10.51 -14.49
CA LEU A 5 0.93 -11.56 -13.46
C LEU A 5 2.23 -11.62 -12.67
N LEU A 6 3.38 -11.50 -13.34
CA LEU A 6 4.70 -11.42 -12.71
C LEU A 6 4.84 -10.18 -11.80
N VAL A 7 4.43 -9.01 -12.30
CA VAL A 7 4.45 -7.77 -11.50
C VAL A 7 3.55 -7.87 -10.28
N LEU A 8 2.35 -8.45 -10.44
CA LEU A 8 1.40 -8.65 -9.34
C LEU A 8 1.93 -9.63 -8.28
N ALA A 9 2.56 -10.72 -8.72
CA ALA A 9 3.18 -11.71 -7.84
C ALA A 9 4.36 -11.10 -7.05
N VAL A 10 5.19 -10.28 -7.70
CA VAL A 10 6.26 -9.54 -7.03
C VAL A 10 5.68 -8.56 -6.00
N LEU A 11 4.67 -7.76 -6.36
CA LEU A 11 3.99 -6.85 -5.42
C LEU A 11 3.41 -7.56 -4.20
N MET A 12 2.76 -8.73 -4.39
CA MET A 12 2.23 -9.53 -3.29
C MET A 12 3.32 -10.09 -2.38
N SER A 13 4.51 -10.36 -2.91
CA SER A 13 5.65 -10.85 -2.13
C SER A 13 6.14 -9.81 -1.11
N PHE A 14 6.00 -8.52 -1.41
CA PHE A 14 6.37 -7.42 -0.51
C PHE A 14 5.27 -7.05 0.50
N ALA A 15 4.03 -7.51 0.31
CA ALA A 15 2.92 -7.17 1.19
C ALA A 15 3.01 -7.83 2.59
N ALA A 16 3.62 -9.02 2.68
CA ALA A 16 3.72 -9.77 3.94
C ALA A 16 4.60 -9.09 5.01
N GLY A 17 5.50 -8.20 4.60
CA GLY A 17 6.39 -7.43 5.47
C GLY A 17 6.06 -5.94 5.54
N ALA A 18 4.84 -5.55 5.15
CA ALA A 18 4.43 -4.15 5.18
C ALA A 18 4.31 -3.67 6.63
N TYR A 19 5.31 -2.92 7.09
CA TYR A 19 5.21 -2.12 8.32
C TYR A 19 4.65 -0.74 7.96
N ALA A 20 3.80 -0.16 8.82
CA ALA A 20 3.53 1.27 8.75
C ALA A 20 4.88 2.00 8.79
N GLN A 21 5.15 2.76 7.72
CA GLN A 21 6.27 3.69 7.65
C GLN A 21 5.91 4.81 8.64
N GLY A 22 6.17 4.57 9.92
CA GLY A 22 5.53 5.29 11.02
C GLY A 22 5.74 6.78 10.89
N CYS A 23 4.66 7.53 10.67
CA CYS A 23 4.71 8.97 10.80
C CYS A 23 5.17 9.30 12.23
N ALA A 24 6.02 10.32 12.44
CA ALA A 24 6.60 10.59 13.76
C ALA A 24 5.54 10.78 14.86
N MET A 25 4.36 11.31 14.49
CA MET A 25 3.19 11.42 15.36
C MET A 25 2.60 10.05 15.71
N CYS A 26 2.43 9.17 14.72
CA CYS A 26 1.89 7.82 14.86
C CYS A 26 2.74 6.96 15.81
N THR A 27 4.07 7.06 15.72
CA THR A 27 5.02 6.35 16.59
C THR A 27 4.96 6.87 18.03
N LYS A 28 4.85 8.19 18.23
CA LYS A 28 4.66 8.76 19.57
C LYS A 28 3.35 8.30 20.20
N THR A 29 2.26 8.25 19.44
CA THR A 29 0.97 7.74 19.93
C THR A 29 1.07 6.26 20.27
N ALA A 30 1.70 5.44 19.42
CA ALA A 30 1.86 4.00 19.65
C ALA A 30 2.64 3.67 20.94
N ALA A 31 3.61 4.52 21.33
CA ALA A 31 4.40 4.33 22.55
C ALA A 31 3.58 4.44 23.84
N GLY A 32 2.42 5.10 23.81
CA GLY A 32 1.48 5.20 24.94
C GLY A 32 0.39 4.13 24.96
N LEU A 33 0.39 3.20 24.01
CA LEU A 33 -0.65 2.17 23.86
C LEU A 33 -0.15 0.79 24.32
N GLU A 34 -1.09 -0.05 24.75
CA GLU A 34 -0.83 -1.48 24.93
C GLU A 34 -0.54 -2.16 23.58
N GLU A 35 0.19 -3.28 23.59
CA GLU A 35 0.67 -3.99 22.40
C GLU A 35 -0.45 -4.27 21.37
N LYS A 36 -1.62 -4.72 21.84
CA LYS A 36 -2.77 -5.02 20.98
C LYS A 36 -3.28 -3.76 20.27
N SER A 37 -3.36 -2.64 20.98
CA SER A 37 -3.80 -1.36 20.43
C SER A 37 -2.77 -0.77 19.46
N ALA A 38 -1.47 -0.91 19.76
CA ALA A 38 -0.39 -0.51 18.86
C ALA A 38 -0.40 -1.30 17.54
N LYS A 39 -0.66 -2.62 17.59
CA LYS A 39 -0.89 -3.44 16.38
C LYS A 39 -2.13 -3.00 15.60
N GLY A 40 -3.23 -2.70 16.31
CA GLY A 40 -4.45 -2.16 15.71
C GLY A 40 -4.20 -0.84 14.96
N LEU A 41 -3.39 0.05 15.53
CA LEU A 41 -3.00 1.31 14.91
C LEU A 41 -2.22 1.09 13.60
N ASN A 42 -1.22 0.19 13.58
CA ASN A 42 -0.46 -0.14 12.37
C ASN A 42 -1.38 -0.67 11.25
N ASN A 43 -2.29 -1.58 11.57
CA ASN A 43 -3.27 -2.09 10.62
C ASN A 43 -4.18 -0.98 10.07
N GLY A 44 -4.59 -0.03 10.92
CA GLY A 44 -5.35 1.15 10.49
C GLY A 44 -4.59 2.03 9.51
N ILE A 45 -3.30 2.28 9.74
CA ILE A 45 -2.45 3.05 8.82
C ILE A 45 -2.37 2.38 7.45
N ILE A 46 -2.10 1.07 7.42
CA ILE A 46 -2.02 0.31 6.16
C ILE A 46 -3.37 0.33 5.44
N TYR A 47 -4.48 0.15 6.16
CA TYR A 47 -5.83 0.21 5.60
C TYR A 47 -6.10 1.56 4.92
N LEU A 48 -5.82 2.67 5.61
CA LEU A 48 -6.01 4.01 5.06
C LEU A 48 -5.06 4.32 3.89
N ALA A 49 -3.81 3.85 3.95
CA ALA A 49 -2.83 4.04 2.88
C ALA A 49 -3.14 3.23 1.62
N THR A 50 -3.83 2.09 1.76
CA THR A 50 -4.18 1.22 0.63
C THR A 50 -5.09 1.93 -0.36
N LEU A 51 -6.05 2.73 0.11
CA LEU A 51 -7.03 3.42 -0.74
C LEU A 51 -6.38 4.40 -1.75
N PRO A 52 -5.60 5.42 -1.33
CA PRO A 52 -4.97 6.34 -2.28
C PRO A 52 -3.96 5.63 -3.20
N LEU A 53 -3.23 4.63 -2.70
CA LEU A 53 -2.30 3.85 -3.53
C LEU A 53 -3.04 3.05 -4.61
N ALA A 54 -4.18 2.43 -4.28
CA ALA A 54 -5.02 1.72 -5.23
C ALA A 54 -5.59 2.66 -6.29
N ILE A 55 -6.03 3.86 -5.89
CA ILE A 55 -6.54 4.89 -6.82
C ILE A 55 -5.43 5.32 -7.79
N ILE A 56 -4.26 5.72 -7.27
CA ILE A 56 -3.12 6.18 -8.10
C ILE A 56 -2.67 5.05 -9.04
N GLY A 57 -2.55 3.82 -8.54
CA GLY A 57 -2.17 2.67 -9.35
C GLY A 57 -3.18 2.36 -10.46
N THR A 58 -4.48 2.44 -10.17
CA THR A 58 -5.55 2.19 -11.14
C THR A 58 -5.58 3.27 -12.22
N VAL A 59 -5.57 4.55 -11.82
CA VAL A 59 -5.58 5.68 -12.76
C VAL A 59 -4.32 5.67 -13.63
N GLY A 60 -3.14 5.47 -13.02
CA GLY A 60 -1.88 5.37 -13.75
C GLY A 60 -1.85 4.22 -14.75
N PHE A 61 -2.41 3.05 -14.38
CA PHE A 61 -2.52 1.91 -15.30
C PHE A 61 -3.45 2.19 -16.48
N ILE A 62 -4.62 2.79 -16.24
CA ILE A 62 -5.57 3.18 -17.30
C ILE A 62 -4.92 4.18 -18.25
N TRP A 63 -4.25 5.21 -17.71
CA TRP A 63 -3.55 6.22 -18.51
C TRP A 63 -2.44 5.60 -19.38
N TRP A 64 -1.60 4.75 -18.81
CA TRP A 64 -0.54 4.07 -19.56
C TRP A 64 -1.08 3.19 -20.68
N LYS A 65 -2.15 2.42 -20.41
CA LYS A 65 -2.81 1.59 -21.42
C LYS A 65 -3.43 2.45 -22.53
N SER A 66 -4.04 3.57 -22.18
CA SER A 66 -4.63 4.49 -23.15
C SER A 66 -3.56 5.07 -24.08
N ASN A 67 -2.43 5.54 -23.54
CA ASN A 67 -1.36 6.10 -24.36
C ASN A 67 -0.70 5.05 -25.27
N LYS A 68 -0.54 3.80 -24.80
CA LYS A 68 -0.07 2.70 -25.66
C LYS A 68 -1.02 2.30 -26.79
N ALA A 69 -2.30 2.65 -26.69
CA ALA A 69 -3.28 2.39 -27.75
C ALA A 69 -3.38 3.55 -28.75
N GLN A 70 -2.65 4.65 -28.52
CA GLN A 70 -2.54 5.79 -29.43
C GLN A 70 -1.24 5.75 -30.26
N GLU A 71 -0.33 4.83 -29.95
CA GLU A 71 0.81 4.42 -30.79
C GLU A 71 0.45 3.14 -31.57
#